data_AF-A0A536BYI4-F1
#
_entry.id   AF-A0A536BYI4-F1
#
_cell.length_a   1.000
_cell.length_b   1.000
_cell.length_c   1.000
_cell.angle_alpha   90.00
_cell.angle_beta   90.00
_cell.angle_gamma   90.00
#
_symmetry.space_group_name_H-M   'P 1'
#
loop_
_entity.id
_entity.type
_entity.pdbx_description
1 polymer ?
#
loop_
_entity_poly.entity_id
_entity_poly.type
_entity_poly.pdbx_seq_one_letter_code
_entity_poly.pdbx_strand_id
1 'polypeptide(L)'
;MERARVHLSPDGRYLDANDEALGLMNISRDELDQFDVSSFTPPEYRDVVLEAWLVRATTGPIRTSGKTTFYPKGGPPVGIAYEDSREPDGTFVVTFELAGDPPPPSSSVALLALMLRGIREAEHQLEGLPADSPERTRLEADIAGLRYAYELMVRSRIQSG
;
A
#
# COMPACT_ATOMS: atom_id res chain seq x y z
N MET A 1 25.92 -12.55 0.60
CA MET A 1 24.84 -12.03 1.44
C MET A 1 23.54 -12.44 0.78
N GLU A 2 22.61 -12.97 1.55
CA GLU A 2 21.26 -13.28 1.04
C GLU A 2 20.50 -11.97 0.81
N ARG A 3 19.51 -11.98 -0.09
CA ARG A 3 18.61 -10.82 -0.26
C ARG A 3 17.61 -10.81 0.88
N ALA A 4 17.24 -9.64 1.39
CA ALA A 4 16.13 -9.51 2.32
C ALA A 4 14.86 -10.04 1.67
N ARG A 5 14.16 -10.96 2.34
CA ARG A 5 12.98 -11.65 1.83
C ARG A 5 11.90 -11.75 2.89
N VAL A 6 10.66 -11.54 2.49
CA VAL A 6 9.45 -11.73 3.31
C VAL A 6 8.41 -12.55 2.56
N HIS A 7 7.55 -13.20 3.34
CA HIS A 7 6.33 -13.86 2.87
C HIS A 7 5.13 -13.11 3.43
N LEU A 8 4.15 -12.85 2.58
CA LEU A 8 2.94 -12.11 2.92
C LEU A 8 1.70 -12.90 2.54
N SER A 9 0.65 -12.79 3.34
CA SER A 9 -0.66 -13.30 3.01
C SER A 9 -1.37 -12.41 1.97
N PRO A 10 -2.46 -12.91 1.34
CA PRO A 10 -3.27 -12.11 0.42
C PRO A 10 -3.82 -10.81 1.03
N ASP A 11 -4.10 -10.79 2.33
CA ASP A 11 -4.55 -9.59 3.06
C ASP A 11 -3.40 -8.67 3.49
N GLY A 12 -2.15 -9.02 3.15
CA GLY A 12 -0.98 -8.16 3.34
C GLY A 12 -0.29 -8.30 4.70
N ARG A 13 -0.63 -9.29 5.52
CA ARG A 13 0.08 -9.57 6.78
C ARG A 13 1.38 -10.30 6.50
N TYR A 14 2.41 -10.02 7.30
CA TYR A 14 3.66 -10.79 7.22
C TYR A 14 3.47 -12.17 7.84
N LEU A 15 3.87 -13.20 7.10
CA LEU A 15 3.82 -14.61 7.51
C LEU A 15 5.20 -15.09 7.96
N ASP A 16 6.25 -14.68 7.25
CA ASP A 16 7.64 -15.04 7.52
C ASP A 16 8.59 -14.00 6.93
N ALA A 17 9.82 -13.95 7.41
CA ALA A 17 10.89 -13.08 6.95
C ALA A 17 12.24 -13.78 7.19
N ASN A 18 13.25 -13.54 6.35
CA ASN A 18 14.62 -13.94 6.70
C ASN A 18 15.30 -12.88 7.58
N ASP A 19 16.49 -13.20 8.10
CA ASP A 19 17.20 -12.34 9.05
C ASP A 19 17.61 -11.00 8.41
N GLU A 20 17.95 -10.99 7.12
CA GLU A 20 18.22 -9.76 6.37
C GLU A 20 16.98 -8.85 6.28
N ALA A 21 15.79 -9.41 6.07
CA ALA A 21 14.55 -8.63 6.08
C ALA A 21 14.21 -8.08 7.47
N LEU A 22 14.35 -8.89 8.52
CA LEU A 22 14.12 -8.45 9.90
C LEU A 22 15.09 -7.31 10.27
N GLY A 23 16.36 -7.44 9.88
CA GLY A 23 17.36 -6.38 10.04
C GLY A 23 17.01 -5.10 9.27
N LEU A 24 16.55 -5.21 8.03
CA LEU A 24 16.10 -4.07 7.23
C LEU A 24 14.85 -3.38 7.84
N MET A 25 13.91 -4.16 8.36
CA MET A 25 12.68 -3.70 9.02
C MET A 25 12.92 -3.09 10.40
N ASN A 26 14.07 -3.41 11.01
CA ASN A 26 14.42 -3.10 12.39
C ASN A 26 13.38 -3.66 13.39
N ILE A 27 12.97 -4.91 13.17
CA ILE A 27 12.04 -5.63 14.05
C ILE A 27 12.60 -7.01 14.41
N SER A 28 12.12 -7.57 15.51
CA SER A 28 12.35 -8.97 15.83
C SER A 28 11.33 -9.89 15.14
N ARG A 29 11.66 -11.17 15.05
CA ARG A 29 10.77 -12.20 14.49
C ARG A 29 9.43 -12.28 15.23
N ASP A 30 9.45 -12.12 16.55
CA ASP A 30 8.26 -12.19 17.42
C ASP A 30 7.32 -10.98 17.26
N GLU A 31 7.79 -9.91 16.62
CA GLU A 31 6.97 -8.73 16.33
C GLU A 31 6.35 -8.78 14.93
N LEU A 32 6.76 -9.74 14.08
CA LEU A 32 6.40 -9.76 12.66
C LEU A 32 4.88 -9.80 12.42
N ASP A 33 4.15 -10.53 13.26
CA ASP A 33 2.70 -10.72 13.17
C ASP A 33 1.88 -9.46 13.51
N GLN A 34 2.53 -8.43 14.06
CA GLN A 34 1.93 -7.13 14.38
C GLN A 34 1.89 -6.18 13.18
N PHE A 35 2.54 -6.56 12.08
CA PHE A 35 2.73 -5.70 10.92
C PHE A 35 2.04 -6.23 9.67
N ASP A 36 1.74 -5.31 8.77
CA ASP A 36 1.26 -5.55 7.42
C ASP A 36 2.12 -4.77 6.41
N VAL A 37 1.89 -5.02 5.12
CA VAL A 37 2.62 -4.41 4.00
C VAL A 37 2.61 -2.87 4.02
N SER A 38 1.65 -2.24 4.72
CA SER A 38 1.57 -0.79 4.85
C SER A 38 2.44 -0.24 5.98
N SER A 39 2.81 -1.07 6.96
CA SER A 39 3.44 -0.67 8.22
C SER A 39 4.77 0.07 8.02
N PHE A 40 5.51 -0.27 6.95
CA PHE A 40 6.81 0.32 6.60
C PHE A 40 6.70 1.42 5.54
N THR A 41 5.55 2.08 5.47
CA THR A 41 5.27 3.24 4.62
C THR A 41 4.86 4.46 5.47
N PRO A 42 4.93 5.69 4.93
CA PRO A 42 4.50 6.89 5.64
C PRO A 42 3.07 6.76 6.15
N PRO A 43 2.76 7.24 7.38
CA PRO A 43 1.42 7.15 7.96
C PRO A 43 0.31 7.62 7.01
N GLU A 44 0.54 8.70 6.26
CA GLU A 44 -0.42 9.29 5.32
C GLU A 44 -0.70 8.44 4.07
N TYR A 45 0.10 7.38 3.81
CA TYR A 45 -0.04 6.50 2.65
C TYR A 45 -0.45 5.07 3.01
N ARG A 46 -0.48 4.71 4.30
CA ARG A 46 -0.72 3.33 4.75
C ARG A 46 -1.98 2.73 4.14
N ASP A 47 -3.07 3.49 4.22
CA ASP A 47 -4.37 3.09 3.68
C ASP A 47 -4.34 2.80 2.18
N VAL A 48 -3.70 3.69 1.41
CA VAL A 48 -3.57 3.53 -0.04
C VAL A 48 -2.76 2.29 -0.37
N VAL A 49 -1.67 2.07 0.38
CA VAL A 49 -0.78 0.93 0.17
C VAL A 49 -1.51 -0.37 0.46
N LEU A 50 -2.28 -0.42 1.56
CA LEU A 50 -3.08 -1.59 1.92
C LEU A 50 -4.17 -1.86 0.89
N GLU A 51 -4.94 -0.85 0.47
CA GLU A 51 -5.97 -1.02 -0.56
C GLU A 51 -5.38 -1.44 -1.91
N ALA A 52 -4.30 -0.79 -2.34
CA ALA A 52 -3.60 -1.16 -3.58
C ALA A 52 -3.08 -2.60 -3.51
N TRP A 53 -2.61 -3.04 -2.34
CA TRP A 53 -2.23 -4.43 -2.10
C TRP A 53 -3.42 -5.38 -2.25
N LEU A 54 -4.56 -5.09 -1.65
CA LEU A 54 -5.76 -5.94 -1.73
C LEU A 54 -6.30 -6.06 -3.17
N VAL A 55 -6.36 -4.94 -3.90
CA VAL A 55 -6.75 -4.96 -5.32
C VAL A 55 -5.76 -5.78 -6.13
N ARG A 56 -4.46 -5.61 -5.84
CA ARG A 56 -3.43 -6.41 -6.47
C ARG A 56 -3.58 -7.89 -6.12
N ALA A 57 -3.83 -8.24 -4.86
CA ALA A 57 -3.98 -9.62 -4.39
C ALA A 57 -5.14 -10.36 -5.08
N THR A 58 -6.15 -9.64 -5.55
CA THR A 58 -7.30 -10.21 -6.26
C THR A 58 -7.13 -10.20 -7.78
N THR A 59 -6.63 -9.10 -8.36
CA THR A 59 -6.70 -8.86 -9.82
C THR A 59 -5.38 -8.46 -10.47
N GLY A 60 -4.32 -8.28 -9.67
CA GLY A 60 -3.03 -7.80 -10.14
C GLY A 60 -2.15 -8.86 -10.79
N PRO A 61 -1.03 -8.43 -11.41
CA PRO A 61 -0.08 -9.33 -12.06
C PRO A 61 0.59 -10.27 -11.04
N ILE A 62 1.01 -11.42 -11.56
CA ILE A 62 1.70 -12.46 -10.78
C ILE A 62 3.02 -11.94 -10.21
N ARG A 63 3.74 -11.08 -10.95
CA ARG A 63 5.03 -10.52 -10.55
C ARG A 63 5.05 -9.02 -10.77
N THR A 64 5.63 -8.27 -9.84
CA THR A 64 5.96 -6.84 -10.03
C THR A 64 7.34 -6.53 -9.51
N SER A 65 7.89 -5.40 -9.92
CA SER A 65 9.11 -4.85 -9.34
C SER A 65 9.09 -3.33 -9.36
N GLY A 66 9.92 -2.72 -8.54
CA GLY A 66 9.99 -1.26 -8.48
C GLY A 66 11.03 -0.76 -7.51
N LYS A 67 11.04 0.57 -7.33
CA LYS A 67 11.80 1.25 -6.29
C LYS A 67 10.84 2.05 -5.44
N THR A 68 11.06 2.06 -4.13
CA THR A 68 10.25 2.82 -3.19
C THR A 68 11.08 3.27 -2.00
N THR A 69 10.49 4.13 -1.18
CA THR A 69 11.05 4.47 0.13
C THR A 69 10.42 3.58 1.18
N PHE A 70 11.27 2.99 2.01
CA PHE A 70 10.94 2.10 3.10
C PHE A 70 11.21 2.80 4.43
N TYR A 71 10.34 2.59 5.42
CA TYR A 71 10.39 3.25 6.73
C TYR A 71 10.58 2.21 7.84
N PRO A 72 11.83 1.81 8.15
CA PRO A 72 12.13 0.88 9.23
C PRO A 72 11.61 1.37 10.59
N LYS A 73 11.27 0.44 11.49
CA LYS A 73 10.77 0.79 12.83
C LYS A 73 11.82 1.60 13.59
N GLY A 74 11.54 2.86 13.90
CA GLY A 74 12.45 3.75 14.65
C GLY A 74 13.74 4.14 13.91
N GLY A 75 13.86 3.83 12.61
CA GLY A 75 15.01 4.18 11.78
C GLY A 75 14.71 5.31 10.80
N PRO A 76 15.74 5.88 10.14
CA PRO A 76 15.54 6.82 9.04
C PRO A 76 14.96 6.09 7.80
N PRO A 77 14.23 6.81 6.93
CA PRO A 77 13.76 6.24 5.66
C PRO A 77 14.93 5.86 4.76
N VAL A 78 14.79 4.75 4.04
CA VAL A 78 15.80 4.21 3.11
C VAL A 78 15.19 3.91 1.74
N GLY A 79 15.98 4.07 0.68
CA GLY A 79 15.57 3.64 -0.65
C GLY A 79 15.73 2.13 -0.81
N ILE A 80 14.70 1.46 -1.30
CA ILE A 80 14.74 0.03 -1.65
C ILE A 80 14.33 -0.19 -3.11
N ALA A 81 14.93 -1.20 -3.73
CA ALA A 81 14.36 -1.89 -4.87
C ALA A 81 13.63 -3.13 -4.36
N TYR A 82 12.48 -3.43 -4.93
CA TYR A 82 11.72 -4.62 -4.58
C TYR A 82 11.35 -5.42 -5.83
N GLU A 83 11.29 -6.73 -5.66
CA GLU A 83 10.64 -7.65 -6.59
C GLU A 83 9.73 -8.54 -5.79
N ASP A 84 8.54 -8.82 -6.31
CA ASP A 84 7.60 -9.69 -5.65
C ASP A 84 6.87 -10.59 -6.63
N SER A 85 6.43 -11.73 -6.11
CA SER A 85 5.72 -12.75 -6.87
C SER A 85 4.63 -13.40 -6.04
N ARG A 86 3.48 -13.64 -6.65
CA ARG A 86 2.42 -14.46 -6.08
C ARG A 86 2.75 -15.94 -6.27
N GLU A 87 2.66 -16.69 -5.19
CA GLU A 87 2.80 -18.14 -5.15
C GLU A 87 1.47 -18.85 -5.50
N PRO A 88 1.49 -20.14 -5.88
CA PRO A 88 0.28 -20.88 -6.26
C PRO A 88 -0.81 -20.95 -5.18
N ASP A 89 -0.43 -20.84 -3.90
CA ASP A 89 -1.36 -20.82 -2.75
C ASP A 89 -1.95 -19.43 -2.48
N GLY A 90 -1.60 -18.42 -3.28
CA GLY A 90 -2.07 -17.05 -3.16
C GLY A 90 -1.21 -16.17 -2.25
N THR A 91 -0.24 -16.74 -1.53
CA THR A 91 0.73 -15.95 -0.76
C THR A 91 1.68 -15.19 -1.69
N PHE A 92 2.44 -14.25 -1.12
CA PHE A 92 3.38 -13.44 -1.86
C PHE A 92 4.77 -13.59 -1.25
N VAL A 93 5.76 -13.72 -2.12
CA VAL A 93 7.16 -13.55 -1.76
C VAL A 93 7.60 -12.19 -2.24
N VAL A 94 8.18 -11.39 -1.36
CA VAL A 94 8.79 -10.10 -1.70
C VAL A 94 10.26 -10.15 -1.32
N THR A 95 11.12 -9.68 -2.21
CA THR A 95 12.55 -9.49 -1.97
C THR A 95 12.90 -8.02 -2.06
N PHE A 96 13.84 -7.61 -1.21
CA PHE A 96 14.30 -6.23 -1.11
C PHE A 96 15.81 -6.14 -1.29
N GLU A 97 16.24 -5.05 -1.92
CA GLU A 97 17.64 -4.63 -1.97
C GLU A 97 17.72 -3.14 -1.65
N LEU A 98 18.75 -2.73 -0.89
CA LEU A 98 19.02 -1.31 -0.66
C LEU A 98 19.38 -0.65 -1.99
N ALA A 99 18.64 0.41 -2.33
CA ALA A 99 18.80 1.16 -3.58
C ALA A 99 19.45 2.54 -3.38
N GLY A 100 19.99 2.81 -2.18
CA GLY A 100 20.63 4.07 -1.82
C GLY A 100 19.62 5.10 -1.32
N ASP A 101 19.69 6.32 -1.85
CA ASP A 101 18.85 7.42 -1.40
C ASP A 101 17.36 7.13 -1.64
N PRO A 102 16.49 7.46 -0.66
CA PRO A 102 15.06 7.23 -0.78
C PRO A 102 14.48 8.04 -1.95
N PRO A 103 13.85 7.39 -2.96
CA PRO A 103 13.20 8.13 -4.02
C PRO A 103 12.04 8.95 -3.43
N PRO A 104 11.73 10.14 -4.00
CA PRO A 104 10.50 10.82 -3.63
C PRO A 104 9.31 9.87 -3.89
N PRO A 105 8.25 9.91 -3.07
CA PRO A 105 7.06 9.10 -3.31
C PRO A 105 6.57 9.35 -4.73
N SER A 106 6.15 8.29 -5.43
CA SER A 106 5.66 8.45 -6.80
C SER A 106 4.45 9.38 -6.80
N SER A 107 4.37 10.28 -7.78
CA SER A 107 3.25 11.23 -7.94
C SER A 107 1.89 10.52 -7.93
N SER A 108 1.85 9.28 -8.41
CA SER A 108 0.68 8.41 -8.38
C SER A 108 0.27 7.91 -6.98
N VAL A 109 1.20 7.57 -6.07
CA VAL A 109 0.82 7.22 -4.68
C VAL A 109 0.27 8.45 -3.98
N ALA A 110 0.93 9.60 -4.13
CA ALA A 110 0.50 10.85 -3.53
C ALA A 110 -0.91 11.25 -4.02
N LEU A 111 -1.19 11.11 -5.32
CA LEU A 111 -2.49 11.42 -5.88
C LEU A 111 -3.59 10.45 -5.39
N LEU A 112 -3.31 9.15 -5.33
CA LEU A 112 -4.23 8.16 -4.75
C LEU A 112 -4.55 8.45 -3.28
N ALA A 113 -3.55 8.88 -2.50
CA ALA A 113 -3.74 9.27 -1.10
C ALA A 113 -4.63 10.50 -0.94
N LEU A 114 -4.47 11.49 -1.82
CA LEU A 114 -5.34 12.66 -1.84
C LEU A 114 -6.79 12.29 -2.19
N MET A 115 -6.99 11.41 -3.17
CA MET A 115 -8.33 10.94 -3.57
C MET A 115 -9.01 10.18 -2.42
N LEU A 116 -8.33 9.23 -1.78
CA LEU A 116 -8.90 8.49 -0.65
C LEU A 116 -9.23 9.39 0.54
N ARG A 117 -8.36 10.35 0.84
CA ARG A 117 -8.64 11.35 1.88
C ARG A 117 -9.90 12.15 1.53
N GLY A 118 -10.03 12.58 0.28
CA GLY A 118 -11.23 13.29 -0.20
C GLY A 118 -12.50 12.45 -0.08
N ILE A 119 -12.44 11.16 -0.43
CA ILE A 119 -13.56 10.22 -0.29
C ILE A 119 -13.98 10.11 1.18
N ARG A 120 -13.03 9.83 2.08
CA ARG A 120 -13.33 9.64 3.51
C ARG A 120 -13.87 10.89 4.19
N GLU A 121 -13.31 12.05 3.85
CA GLU A 121 -13.81 13.34 4.34
C GLU A 121 -15.25 13.59 3.88
N ALA A 122 -15.54 13.32 2.61
CA ALA A 122 -16.89 13.45 2.06
C ALA A 122 -17.86 12.43 2.70
N GLU A 123 -17.43 11.20 2.96
CA GLU A 123 -18.25 10.20 3.66
C GLU A 123 -18.57 10.62 5.10
N HIS A 124 -17.59 11.14 5.83
CA HIS A 124 -17.81 11.64 7.19
C HIS A 124 -18.79 12.83 7.20
N GLN A 125 -18.69 13.75 6.23
CA GLN A 125 -19.65 14.85 6.10
C GLN A 125 -21.07 14.33 5.79
N LEU A 126 -21.20 13.27 5.00
CA LEU A 126 -22.48 12.68 4.62
C LEU A 126 -23.26 12.10 5.83
N GLU A 127 -22.56 11.59 6.85
CA GLU A 127 -23.16 11.08 8.09
C GLU A 127 -23.96 12.17 8.85
N GLY A 128 -23.57 13.44 8.70
CA GLY A 128 -24.24 14.57 9.34
C GLY A 128 -25.41 15.16 8.56
N LEU A 129 -25.65 14.72 7.32
CA LEU A 129 -26.62 15.35 6.42
C LEU A 129 -27.97 14.62 6.40
N PRO A 130 -29.12 15.35 6.38
CA PRO A 130 -30.43 14.75 6.18
C PRO A 130 -30.49 13.97 4.85
N ALA A 131 -31.20 12.85 4.85
CA ALA A 131 -31.32 11.95 3.69
C ALA A 131 -31.82 12.66 2.42
N ASP A 132 -32.72 13.63 2.56
CA ASP A 132 -33.36 14.32 1.43
C ASP A 132 -32.70 15.67 1.10
N SER A 133 -31.52 15.96 1.65
CA SER A 133 -30.87 17.25 1.40
C SER A 133 -30.20 17.28 0.00
N PRO A 134 -30.32 18.38 -0.75
CA PRO A 134 -29.62 18.52 -2.03
C PRO A 134 -28.09 18.51 -1.87
N GLU A 135 -27.61 18.90 -0.70
CA GLU A 135 -26.19 18.81 -0.32
C GLU A 135 -25.72 17.36 -0.24
N ARG A 136 -26.53 16.46 0.33
CA ARG A 136 -26.24 15.03 0.37
C ARG A 136 -26.13 14.44 -1.03
N THR A 137 -27.10 14.71 -1.90
CA THR A 137 -27.08 14.22 -3.30
C THR A 137 -25.83 14.69 -4.05
N ARG A 138 -25.40 15.94 -3.84
CA ARG A 138 -24.17 16.46 -4.43
C ARG A 138 -22.94 15.72 -3.90
N LEU A 139 -22.85 15.53 -2.59
CA LEU A 139 -21.73 14.88 -1.94
C LEU A 139 -21.62 13.40 -2.33
N GLU A 140 -22.75 12.70 -2.49
CA GLU A 140 -22.82 11.34 -3.03
C GLU A 140 -22.26 11.26 -4.46
N ALA A 141 -22.58 12.24 -5.31
CA ALA A 141 -22.04 12.32 -6.67
C ALA A 141 -20.53 12.59 -6.68
N ASP A 142 -20.05 13.47 -5.79
CA ASP A 142 -18.61 13.78 -5.64
C ASP A 142 -17.83 12.54 -5.15
N ILE A 143 -18.37 11.80 -4.16
CA ILE A 143 -17.81 10.52 -3.70
C ILE A 143 -17.75 9.52 -4.85
N ALA A 144 -18.83 9.36 -5.62
CA ALA A 144 -18.86 8.44 -6.75
C ALA A 144 -17.82 8.80 -7.81
N GLY A 145 -17.66 10.09 -8.12
CA GLY A 145 -16.63 10.58 -9.06
C GLY A 145 -15.21 10.32 -8.58
N LEU A 146 -14.93 10.59 -7.30
CA LEU A 146 -13.62 10.33 -6.70
C LEU A 146 -13.31 8.82 -6.66
N ARG A 147 -14.28 7.98 -6.29
CA ARG A 147 -14.13 6.52 -6.29
C ARG A 147 -13.83 5.99 -7.69
N TYR A 148 -14.56 6.46 -8.70
CA TYR A 148 -14.30 6.08 -10.09
C TYR A 148 -12.89 6.47 -10.56
N ALA A 149 -12.45 7.70 -10.27
CA ALA A 149 -11.10 8.16 -10.60
C ALA A 149 -10.01 7.34 -9.88
N TYR A 150 -10.23 7.04 -8.61
CA TYR A 150 -9.35 6.21 -7.79
C TYR A 150 -9.21 4.80 -8.37
N GLU A 151 -10.33 4.12 -8.68
CA GLU A 151 -10.32 2.78 -9.27
C GLU A 151 -9.59 2.73 -10.62
N LEU A 152 -9.80 3.74 -11.48
CA LEU A 152 -9.09 3.85 -12.76
C LEU A 152 -7.58 3.97 -12.55
N MET A 153 -7.14 4.81 -11.62
CA MET A 153 -5.73 5.00 -11.33
C MET A 153 -5.08 3.76 -10.73
N VAL A 154 -5.76 3.08 -9.80
CA VAL A 154 -5.27 1.82 -9.22
C VAL A 154 -5.09 0.78 -10.32
N ARG A 155 -6.08 0.60 -11.21
CA ARG A 155 -5.99 -0.34 -12.33
C ARG A 155 -4.86 0.01 -13.30
N SER A 156 -4.72 1.29 -13.67
CA SER A 156 -3.64 1.73 -14.56
C SER A 156 -2.26 1.45 -13.96
N ARG A 157 -2.08 1.66 -12.65
CA ARG A 157 -0.84 1.35 -11.94
C ARG A 157 -0.54 -0.16 -11.95
N ILE A 158 -1.56 -0.98 -11.71
CA ILE A 158 -1.46 -2.44 -11.72
C ILE A 158 -1.07 -2.98 -13.11
N GLN A 159 -1.50 -2.33 -14.20
CA GLN A 159 -1.19 -2.74 -15.57
C GLN A 159 0.16 -2.23 -16.09
N SER A 160 0.74 -1.20 -15.45
CA SER A 160 1.97 -0.54 -15.91
C SER A 160 3.23 -0.96 -15.15
N GLY A 161 3.09 -1.79 -14.10
CA GLY A 161 4.18 -2.39 -13.34
C GLY A 161 4.38 -3.86 -13.70
#